data_AF-A0AAU3ANZ3-F1
#
_entry.id   AF-A0AAU3ANZ3-F1
#
_cell.length_a   1.000
_cell.length_b   1.000
_cell.length_c   1.000
_cell.angle_alpha   90.00
_cell.angle_beta   90.00
_cell.angle_gamma   90.00
#
_symmetry.space_group_name_H-M   'P 1'
#
loop_
_entity.id
_entity.type
_entity.pdbx_description
1 polymer ?
#
loop_
_entity_poly.entity_id
_entity_poly.type
_entity_poly.pdbx_seq_one_letter_code
_entity_poly.pdbx_strand_id
1 'polypeptide(L)'
;MASIRTARVIAAVAALPLAVGLFTGVAAADNGSFADHGSNAAVATVSGSGVGHDNNGNSSTTQQQAVGSGASNQSNTAQVNGSAFTAIRQDNVSVNFTNLW
;
A
#
# COMPACT_ATOMS: atom_id res chain seq x y z
N MET A 1 -25.34 43.57 -28.23
CA MET A 1 -24.03 42.90 -28.08
C MET A 1 -23.43 42.96 -26.66
N ALA A 2 -23.72 43.96 -25.82
CA ALA A 2 -23.13 44.09 -24.47
C ALA A 2 -23.73 43.14 -23.39
N SER A 3 -25.03 42.80 -23.47
CA SER A 3 -25.69 41.93 -22.49
C SER A 3 -25.17 40.49 -22.52
N ILE A 4 -24.93 39.94 -23.72
CA ILE A 4 -24.36 38.60 -23.91
C ILE A 4 -22.93 38.53 -23.37
N ARG A 5 -22.14 39.61 -23.50
CA ARG A 5 -20.78 39.66 -22.93
C ARG A 5 -20.82 39.58 -21.41
N THR A 6 -21.73 40.32 -20.79
CA THR A 6 -21.90 40.32 -19.32
C THR A 6 -22.36 38.95 -18.80
N ALA A 7 -23.35 38.34 -19.46
CA ALA A 7 -23.84 37.01 -19.10
C ALA A 7 -22.75 35.92 -19.21
N ARG A 8 -21.91 35.99 -20.25
CA ARG A 8 -20.77 35.05 -20.42
C ARG A 8 -19.71 35.21 -19.34
N VAL A 9 -19.42 36.44 -18.91
CA VAL A 9 -18.46 36.70 -17.83
C VAL A 9 -18.97 36.14 -16.50
N ILE A 10 -20.25 36.36 -16.18
CA ILE A 10 -20.85 35.82 -14.96
C ILE A 10 -20.85 34.28 -15.00
N ALA A 11 -21.18 33.67 -16.14
CA ALA A 11 -21.13 32.22 -16.30
C ALA A 11 -19.70 31.66 -16.11
N ALA A 12 -18.68 32.36 -16.62
CA ALA A 12 -17.28 31.96 -16.44
C ALA A 12 -16.85 32.02 -14.96
N VAL A 13 -17.23 33.07 -14.23
CA VAL A 13 -16.92 33.21 -12.80
C VAL A 13 -17.69 32.16 -11.97
N ALA A 14 -18.95 31.92 -12.30
CA ALA A 14 -19.78 30.91 -11.62
C ALA A 14 -19.28 29.47 -11.82
N ALA A 15 -18.54 29.21 -12.91
CA ALA A 15 -17.94 27.90 -13.17
C ALA A 15 -16.63 27.66 -12.41
N LEU A 16 -16.04 28.67 -11.77
CA LEU A 16 -14.75 28.55 -11.08
C LEU A 16 -14.75 27.49 -9.95
N PRO A 17 -15.77 27.34 -9.08
CA PRO A 17 -15.77 26.30 -8.06
C PRO A 17 -15.79 24.88 -8.65
N LEU A 18 -16.53 24.68 -9.74
CA LEU A 18 -16.55 23.41 -10.46
C LEU A 18 -15.21 23.14 -11.14
N ALA A 19 -14.60 24.16 -11.74
CA ALA A 19 -13.28 24.07 -12.34
C ALA A 19 -12.21 23.74 -11.28
N VAL A 20 -12.28 24.35 -10.10
CA VAL A 20 -11.42 24.00 -8.96
C VAL A 20 -11.64 22.52 -8.60
N GLY A 21 -12.87 22.07 -8.34
CA GLY A 21 -13.13 20.67 -8.01
C GLY A 21 -12.65 19.66 -9.06
N LEU A 22 -12.78 20.00 -10.36
CA LEU A 22 -12.36 19.12 -11.45
C LEU A 22 -10.84 19.13 -11.70
N PHE A 23 -10.18 20.27 -11.51
CA PHE A 23 -8.76 20.45 -11.86
C PHE A 23 -7.81 20.43 -10.65
N THR A 24 -8.31 20.50 -9.42
CA THR A 24 -7.48 20.37 -8.20
C THR A 24 -7.54 18.98 -7.57
N GLY A 25 -8.29 18.04 -8.17
CA GLY A 25 -8.34 16.66 -7.72
C GLY A 25 -7.00 15.96 -7.97
N VAL A 26 -6.21 15.77 -6.91
CA VAL A 26 -5.14 14.78 -6.90
C VAL A 26 -5.80 13.43 -6.66
N ALA A 27 -5.51 12.42 -7.50
CA ALA A 27 -5.86 11.05 -7.17
C ALA A 27 -5.02 10.64 -5.94
N ALA A 28 -5.56 10.87 -4.75
CA ALA A 28 -4.98 10.36 -3.52
C ALA A 28 -5.28 8.85 -3.49
N ALA A 29 -4.28 8.04 -3.82
CA ALA A 29 -4.33 6.62 -3.52
C ALA A 29 -4.23 6.47 -2.00
N ASP A 30 -5.38 6.41 -1.32
CA ASP A 30 -5.41 6.01 0.08
C ASP A 30 -5.08 4.52 0.17
N ASN A 31 -4.24 4.18 1.13
CA ASN A 31 -3.78 2.83 1.35
C ASN A 31 -4.37 2.24 2.65
N GLY A 32 -5.24 2.98 3.36
CA GLY A 32 -5.68 2.71 4.73
C GLY A 32 -4.62 3.18 5.75
N SER A 33 -4.78 3.14 7.08
CA SER A 33 -5.65 2.37 7.96
C SER A 33 -6.25 3.30 9.03
N PHE A 34 -7.48 3.06 9.48
CA PHE A 34 -8.13 3.85 10.53
C PHE A 34 -8.41 2.99 11.76
N ALA A 35 -8.11 3.51 12.95
CA ALA A 35 -8.41 2.86 14.23
C ALA A 35 -8.93 3.88 15.25
N ASP A 36 -9.89 3.44 16.08
CA ASP A 36 -10.44 4.16 17.22
C ASP A 36 -10.52 3.25 18.46
N HIS A 37 -10.79 3.80 19.65
CA HIS A 37 -11.09 3.04 20.88
C HIS A 37 -10.10 1.92 21.23
N GLY A 38 -8.79 2.21 21.20
CA GLY A 38 -7.76 1.21 21.57
C GLY A 38 -7.54 0.12 20.52
N SER A 39 -8.07 0.31 19.31
CA SER A 39 -7.90 -0.61 18.20
C SER A 39 -6.51 -0.51 17.57
N ASN A 40 -6.09 -1.61 16.95
CA ASN A 40 -4.89 -1.69 16.16
C ASN A 40 -5.28 -1.63 14.69
N ALA A 41 -4.72 -0.70 13.93
CA ALA A 41 -4.90 -0.64 12.49
C ALA A 41 -3.53 -0.62 11.81
N ALA A 42 -3.47 -1.31 10.68
CA ALA A 42 -2.23 -1.57 9.99
C ALA A 42 -2.49 -1.76 8.51
N VAL A 43 -1.54 -1.31 7.71
CA VAL A 43 -1.58 -1.44 6.25
C VAL A 43 -0.20 -1.86 5.79
N ALA A 44 -0.17 -2.85 4.90
CA ALA A 44 1.02 -3.22 4.17
C ALA A 44 0.68 -3.34 2.69
N THR A 45 1.42 -2.59 1.88
CA THR A 45 1.25 -2.62 0.43
C THR A 45 2.57 -2.91 -0.24
N VAL A 46 2.51 -3.89 -1.13
CA VAL A 46 3.54 -4.15 -2.11
C VAL A 46 3.06 -3.59 -3.43
N SER A 47 3.76 -2.56 -3.87
CA SER A 47 3.58 -1.97 -5.19
C SER A 47 4.80 -2.30 -6.04
N GLY A 48 4.58 -2.90 -7.21
CA GLY A 48 5.66 -3.20 -8.16
C GLY A 48 6.58 -4.36 -7.77
N SER A 49 6.07 -5.43 -7.15
CA SER A 49 6.85 -6.67 -6.95
C SER A 49 7.03 -7.46 -8.24
N GLY A 50 8.11 -8.24 -8.34
CA GLY A 50 8.36 -9.14 -9.45
C GLY A 50 9.73 -8.91 -10.09
N VAL A 51 9.96 -9.61 -11.19
CA VAL A 51 11.03 -9.33 -12.14
C VAL A 51 10.44 -8.57 -13.33
N GLY A 52 11.14 -7.56 -13.85
CA GLY A 52 10.68 -6.74 -14.99
C GLY A 52 11.31 -7.15 -16.31
N HIS A 53 10.62 -6.86 -17.43
CA HIS A 53 11.09 -7.11 -18.81
C HIS A 53 11.55 -8.57 -19.02
N ASP A 54 12.61 -8.80 -19.80
CA ASP A 54 13.12 -10.12 -20.16
C ASP A 54 13.97 -10.77 -19.05
N ASN A 55 13.59 -10.60 -17.79
CA ASN A 55 14.32 -11.16 -16.67
C ASN A 55 13.77 -12.54 -16.28
N ASN A 56 14.59 -13.59 -16.45
CA ASN A 56 14.32 -14.96 -16.01
C ASN A 56 14.75 -15.22 -14.54
N GLY A 57 14.95 -14.15 -13.77
CA GLY A 57 15.33 -14.14 -12.36
C GLY A 57 14.23 -14.57 -11.39
N ASN A 58 14.59 -14.80 -10.13
CA ASN A 58 13.62 -14.97 -9.06
C ASN A 58 13.27 -13.63 -8.40
N SER A 59 11.98 -13.44 -8.10
CA SER A 59 11.51 -12.34 -7.25
C SER A 59 10.81 -12.90 -6.02
N SER A 60 11.30 -12.52 -4.85
CA SER A 60 10.68 -12.82 -3.56
C SER A 60 10.18 -11.51 -2.97
N THR A 61 8.89 -11.45 -2.65
CA THR A 61 8.35 -10.32 -1.91
C THR A 61 7.56 -10.85 -0.72
N THR A 62 8.08 -10.58 0.47
CA THR A 62 7.37 -10.88 1.72
C THR A 62 6.82 -9.59 2.29
N GLN A 63 5.52 -9.56 2.53
CA GLN A 63 4.89 -8.57 3.41
C GLN A 63 4.50 -9.22 4.72
N GLN A 64 4.78 -8.55 5.83
CA GLN A 64 4.35 -9.00 7.15
C GLN A 64 3.77 -7.81 7.92
N GLN A 65 2.65 -8.06 8.61
CA GLN A 65 2.05 -7.13 9.56
C GLN A 65 1.67 -7.91 10.80
N ALA A 66 2.24 -7.52 11.94
CA ALA A 66 1.90 -8.05 13.25
C ALA A 66 1.51 -6.86 14.11
N VAL A 67 0.21 -6.61 14.25
CA VAL A 67 -0.29 -5.40 14.93
C VAL A 67 -1.31 -5.79 15.98
N GLY A 68 -1.10 -5.25 17.18
CA GLY A 68 -1.84 -5.56 18.39
C GLY A 68 -1.03 -6.30 19.44
N SER A 69 -1.57 -6.33 20.65
CA SER A 69 -0.89 -6.92 21.80
C SER A 69 -0.66 -8.41 21.57
N GLY A 70 0.58 -8.86 21.77
CA GLY A 70 0.97 -10.25 21.52
C GLY A 70 1.15 -10.62 20.04
N ALA A 71 1.03 -9.65 19.12
CA ALA A 71 1.25 -9.94 17.71
C ALA A 71 2.73 -10.25 17.45
N SER A 72 2.97 -11.36 16.77
CA SER A 72 4.28 -11.73 16.27
C SER A 72 4.14 -12.19 14.83
N ASN A 73 5.20 -12.03 14.05
CA ASN A 73 5.28 -12.58 12.70
C ASN A 73 6.66 -13.15 12.50
N GLN A 74 6.72 -14.19 11.67
CA GLN A 74 7.97 -14.77 11.22
C GLN A 74 7.84 -15.04 9.72
N SER A 75 8.79 -14.56 8.93
CA SER A 75 8.90 -14.95 7.52
C SER A 75 10.12 -15.81 7.34
N ASN A 76 10.00 -16.81 6.48
CA ASN A 76 11.13 -17.51 5.94
C ASN A 76 10.92 -17.66 4.44
N THR A 77 11.76 -17.05 3.63
CA THR A 77 11.66 -17.19 2.17
C THR A 77 13.01 -17.50 1.58
N ALA A 78 13.04 -18.56 0.78
CA ALA A 78 14.21 -18.99 0.06
C ALA A 78 13.86 -19.14 -1.42
N GLN A 79 14.77 -18.72 -2.28
CA GLN A 79 14.58 -18.79 -3.72
C GLN A 79 15.87 -19.29 -4.38
N VAL A 80 15.71 -20.21 -5.33
CA VAL A 80 16.82 -20.78 -6.13
C VAL A 80 16.53 -20.51 -7.59
N ASN A 81 17.45 -19.85 -8.28
CA ASN A 81 17.39 -19.72 -9.73
C ASN A 81 18.67 -20.31 -10.33
N GLY A 82 18.54 -21.38 -11.11
CA GLY A 82 19.67 -22.12 -11.69
C GLY A 82 20.42 -22.98 -10.68
N SER A 83 20.00 -24.23 -10.49
CA SER A 83 20.80 -25.30 -9.88
C SER A 83 20.14 -26.67 -10.08
N ALA A 84 20.93 -27.72 -10.33
CA ALA A 84 20.44 -29.11 -10.43
C ALA A 84 20.25 -29.77 -9.05
N PHE A 85 20.97 -29.32 -8.01
CA PHE A 85 20.88 -29.84 -6.64
C PHE A 85 21.05 -28.70 -5.62
N THR A 86 19.94 -28.21 -5.06
CA THR A 86 19.99 -27.27 -3.93
C THR A 86 19.14 -27.80 -2.78
N ALA A 87 19.80 -28.16 -1.68
CA ALA A 87 19.12 -28.46 -0.43
C ALA A 87 18.97 -27.16 0.36
N ILE A 88 17.73 -26.73 0.59
CA ILE A 88 17.44 -25.60 1.47
C ILE A 88 16.73 -26.13 2.71
N ARG A 89 17.33 -25.89 3.87
CA ARG A 89 16.67 -26.07 5.16
C ARG A 89 16.30 -24.70 5.70
N GLN A 90 15.01 -24.52 5.94
CA GLN A 90 14.42 -23.32 6.51
C GLN A 90 13.76 -23.70 7.83
N ASP A 91 14.25 -23.11 8.93
CA ASP A 91 13.68 -23.33 10.26
C ASP A 91 13.24 -22.01 10.88
N ASN A 92 12.17 -22.08 11.66
CA ASN A 92 11.58 -20.97 12.39
C ASN A 92 11.48 -21.36 13.87
N VAL A 93 11.89 -20.47 14.77
CA VAL A 93 11.83 -20.70 16.22
C VAL A 93 10.90 -19.69 16.85
N SER A 94 9.82 -20.13 17.49
CA SER A 94 8.92 -19.28 18.26
C SER A 94 9.15 -19.52 19.75
N VAL A 95 9.42 -18.44 20.49
CA VAL A 95 9.54 -18.45 21.95
C VAL A 95 8.43 -17.58 22.51
N ASN A 96 7.51 -18.20 23.26
CA ASN A 96 6.40 -17.51 23.88
C ASN A 96 6.60 -17.52 25.40
N PHE A 97 6.53 -16.35 26.00
CA PHE A 97 6.54 -16.20 27.45
C PHE A 97 5.10 -16.15 27.94
N THR A 98 4.77 -17.01 28.89
CA THR A 98 3.53 -16.94 29.66
C THR A 98 3.72 -15.96 30.82
N ASN A 99 2.70 -15.17 31.16
CA ASN A 99 2.75 -14.31 32.34
C ASN A 99 2.84 -15.19 33.59
N LEU A 100 4.04 -15.21 34.17
CA LEU A 100 4.28 -15.73 35.50
C LEU A 100 3.98 -14.56 36.44
N TRP A 101 2.70 -14.48 36.86
CA TRP A 101 2.11 -13.56 37.86
C TRP A 101 2.18 -12.05 37.57
#